data_AF-A0A2K1FTY4-F1
#
_entry.id   AF-A0A2K1FTY4-F1
#
_cell.length_a   1.000
_cell.length_b   1.000
_cell.length_c   1.000
_cell.angle_alpha   90.00
_cell.angle_beta   90.00
_cell.angle_gamma   90.00
#
_symmetry.space_group_name_H-M   'P 1'
#
loop_
_entity.id
_entity.type
_entity.pdbx_description
1 polymer ?
#
loop_
_entity_poly.entity_id
_entity_poly.type
_entity_poly.pdbx_seq_one_letter_code
_entity_poly.pdbx_strand_id
1 'polypeptide(L)'
;MSERFRISARHESTPAERVRPSAEALDAVLAAHRLWLESVGQEGRQADLRHADLSGRSLWRADLRRARLDGCDLRGADLDHADASGANFDGACLERASLWNARLGAARLCQADLRNANLDHADLSGADLSDADCTETICGERGCTVPTCGPQPALWAISSPTPWVIRTHACRTGGRSEAWRVRTISSRNVEPVGSFFWRRTGTVPSRADGTAL
;
A
#
# COMPACT_ATOMS: atom_id res chain seq x y z
N MET A 1 10.00 18.61 61.57
CA MET A 1 8.97 17.61 61.25
C MET A 1 8.81 17.62 59.74
N SER A 2 9.38 16.60 59.11
CA SER A 2 9.38 16.40 57.65
C SER A 2 8.07 15.76 57.23
N GLU A 3 7.33 16.37 56.31
CA GLU A 3 6.33 15.66 55.52
C GLU A 3 6.59 15.89 54.03
N ARG A 4 7.24 14.87 53.46
CA ARG A 4 7.36 14.65 52.02
C ARG A 4 5.99 14.25 51.48
N PHE A 5 5.26 15.19 50.90
CA PHE A 5 4.20 14.85 49.96
C PHE A 5 4.82 14.67 48.57
N ARG A 6 5.23 13.43 48.27
CA ARG A 6 5.49 12.99 46.89
C ARG A 6 4.14 12.76 46.23
N ILE A 7 3.65 13.76 45.48
CA ILE A 7 2.61 13.50 44.50
C ILE A 7 3.32 12.94 43.27
N SER A 8 3.33 11.60 43.18
CA SER A 8 3.50 10.89 41.93
C SER A 8 2.31 11.23 41.03
N ALA A 9 2.44 12.27 40.21
CA ALA A 9 1.53 12.48 39.10
C ALA A 9 2.10 11.72 37.90
N ARG A 10 1.33 10.72 37.49
CA ARG A 10 1.55 9.81 36.38
C ARG A 10 1.96 10.59 35.14
N HIS A 11 3.00 10.11 34.48
CA HIS A 11 3.32 10.48 33.11
C HIS A 11 2.22 9.86 32.22
N GLU A 12 1.06 10.50 32.22
CA GLU A 12 0.01 10.22 31.26
C GLU A 12 0.55 10.71 29.92
N SER A 13 1.00 9.77 29.10
CA SER A 13 1.45 10.04 27.74
C SER A 13 0.27 10.64 26.98
N THR A 14 0.16 11.97 26.98
CA THR A 14 -0.74 12.65 26.06
C THR A 14 -0.37 12.16 24.65
N PRO A 15 -1.29 11.55 23.89
CA PRO A 15 -1.02 11.25 22.50
C PRO A 15 -0.63 12.60 21.87
N ALA A 16 0.50 12.64 21.15
CA ALA A 16 1.02 13.86 20.54
C ALA A 16 -0.13 14.62 19.89
N GLU A 17 -0.50 15.77 20.46
CA GLU A 17 -1.66 16.53 20.03
C GLU A 17 -1.41 16.99 18.60
N ARG A 18 -2.12 16.36 17.65
CA ARG A 18 -1.99 16.68 16.23
C ARG A 18 -2.44 18.12 16.03
N VAL A 19 -1.55 18.98 15.55
CA VAL A 19 -1.88 20.38 15.30
C VAL A 19 -2.73 20.45 14.04
N ARG A 20 -3.94 21.01 14.13
CA ARG A 20 -4.78 21.30 12.98
C ARG A 20 -4.46 22.70 12.44
N PRO A 21 -3.71 22.84 11.33
CA PRO A 21 -3.40 24.16 10.78
C PRO A 21 -4.69 24.89 10.35
N SER A 22 -4.70 26.21 10.50
CA SER A 22 -5.73 27.06 9.89
C SER A 22 -5.66 26.95 8.36
N ALA A 23 -6.74 27.32 7.67
CA ALA A 23 -6.75 27.32 6.20
C ALA A 23 -5.62 28.21 5.64
N GLU A 24 -5.48 29.42 6.18
CA GLU A 24 -4.42 30.36 5.79
C GLU A 24 -3.02 29.81 6.02
N ALA A 25 -2.79 29.11 7.14
CA ALA A 25 -1.50 28.50 7.42
C ALA A 25 -1.19 27.34 6.45
N LEU A 26 -2.20 26.53 6.12
CA LEU A 26 -2.07 25.46 5.14
C LEU A 26 -1.76 26.02 3.75
N ASP A 27 -2.51 27.04 3.32
CA ASP A 27 -2.29 27.71 2.02
C ASP A 27 -0.89 28.33 1.93
N ALA A 28 -0.42 28.95 3.03
CA ALA A 28 0.94 29.49 3.09
C ALA A 28 2.01 28.39 2.96
N VAL A 29 1.80 27.22 3.57
CA VAL A 29 2.71 26.06 3.42
C VAL A 29 2.71 25.57 1.97
N LEU A 30 1.54 25.43 1.34
CA LEU A 30 1.43 24.98 -0.05
C LEU A 30 2.05 25.99 -1.03
N ALA A 31 1.87 27.30 -0.79
CA ALA A 31 2.48 28.36 -1.59
C ALA A 31 4.02 28.34 -1.46
N ALA A 32 4.54 28.22 -0.24
CA ALA A 32 5.98 28.10 0.00
C ALA A 32 6.56 26.82 -0.63
N HIS A 33 5.79 25.72 -0.63
CA HIS A 33 6.21 24.46 -1.23
C HIS A 33 6.27 24.54 -2.75
N ARG A 34 5.32 25.23 -3.38
CA ARG A 34 5.34 25.47 -4.82
C ARG A 34 6.61 26.22 -5.25
N LEU A 35 6.98 27.29 -4.54
CA LEU A 35 8.23 28.01 -4.79
C LEU A 35 9.46 27.13 -4.60
N TRP A 36 9.43 26.24 -3.60
CA TRP A 36 10.49 25.24 -3.38
C TRP A 36 10.63 24.25 -4.53
N LEU A 37 9.53 23.82 -5.13
CA LEU A 37 9.55 22.93 -6.30
C LEU A 37 10.06 23.65 -7.55
N GLU A 38 9.59 24.86 -7.79
CA GLU A 38 9.96 25.68 -8.96
C GLU A 38 11.44 26.09 -8.92
N SER A 39 11.96 26.40 -7.73
CA SER A 39 13.36 26.79 -7.52
C SER A 39 14.30 25.61 -7.28
N VAL A 40 13.79 24.37 -7.29
CA VAL A 40 14.55 23.15 -6.95
C VAL A 40 15.25 23.27 -5.59
N GLY A 41 14.56 23.89 -4.63
CA GLY A 41 14.99 24.03 -3.24
C GLY A 41 15.83 25.25 -2.90
N GLN A 42 15.96 26.21 -3.81
CA GLN A 42 16.70 27.46 -3.57
C GLN A 42 15.85 28.52 -2.85
N GLU A 43 14.53 28.50 -3.06
CA GLU A 43 13.57 29.45 -2.51
C GLU A 43 12.37 28.73 -1.88
N GLY A 44 11.62 29.39 -1.01
CA GLY A 44 10.46 28.80 -0.33
C GLY A 44 10.83 27.72 0.69
N ARG A 45 9.91 26.80 0.97
CA ARG A 45 10.11 25.71 1.92
C ARG A 45 9.37 24.46 1.49
N GLN A 46 10.03 23.30 1.55
CA GLN A 46 9.36 22.00 1.42
C GLN A 46 8.16 21.92 2.36
N ALA A 47 7.02 21.40 1.88
CA ALA A 47 5.85 21.18 2.74
C ALA A 47 6.20 20.19 3.85
N ASP A 48 6.13 20.67 5.09
CA ASP A 48 6.26 19.87 6.30
C ASP A 48 4.93 19.90 7.04
N LEU A 49 4.19 18.81 6.92
CA LEU A 49 2.86 18.59 7.46
C LEU A 49 2.82 17.31 8.31
N ARG A 50 3.99 16.91 8.84
CA ARG A 50 4.12 15.73 9.70
C ARG A 50 3.25 15.86 10.94
N HIS A 51 2.54 14.79 11.26
CA HIS A 51 1.63 14.72 12.40
C HIS A 51 0.54 15.82 12.42
N ALA A 52 0.31 16.53 11.32
CA ALA A 52 -0.74 17.52 11.23
C ALA A 52 -2.10 16.85 11.14
N ASP A 53 -3.13 17.50 11.69
CA ASP A 53 -4.52 17.14 11.44
C ASP A 53 -5.03 17.86 10.18
N LEU A 54 -5.15 17.12 9.09
CA LEU A 54 -5.69 17.54 7.81
C LEU A 54 -7.00 16.81 7.48
N SER A 55 -7.66 16.22 8.49
CA SER A 55 -8.90 15.49 8.31
C SER A 55 -9.98 16.37 7.69
N GLY A 56 -10.65 15.81 6.66
CA GLY A 56 -11.70 16.47 5.88
C GLY A 56 -11.26 17.72 5.09
N ARG A 57 -9.96 18.01 4.97
CA ARG A 57 -9.48 19.14 4.17
C ARG A 57 -9.57 18.83 2.68
N SER A 58 -9.84 19.85 1.88
CA SER A 58 -9.63 19.77 0.43
C SER A 58 -8.21 20.20 0.10
N LEU A 59 -7.50 19.29 -0.53
CA LEU A 59 -6.18 19.39 -1.14
C LEU A 59 -6.29 19.06 -2.64
N TRP A 60 -7.46 19.36 -3.23
CA TRP A 60 -7.76 19.12 -4.63
C TRP A 60 -6.69 19.76 -5.53
N ARG A 61 -6.08 18.96 -6.39
CA ARG A 61 -4.96 19.37 -7.28
C ARG A 61 -3.77 20.00 -6.57
N ALA A 62 -3.59 19.75 -5.27
CA ALA A 62 -2.43 20.23 -4.54
C ALA A 62 -1.14 19.62 -5.11
N ASP A 63 -0.10 20.43 -5.24
CA ASP A 63 1.24 19.96 -5.54
C ASP A 63 1.96 19.64 -4.23
N LEU A 64 2.01 18.35 -3.90
CA LEU A 64 2.62 17.77 -2.70
C LEU A 64 3.84 16.93 -3.06
N ARG A 65 4.45 17.14 -4.23
CA ARG A 65 5.61 16.37 -4.68
C ARG A 65 6.73 16.46 -3.66
N ARG A 66 7.22 15.30 -3.21
CA ARG A 66 8.25 15.20 -2.16
C ARG A 66 7.85 15.83 -0.83
N ALA A 67 6.57 16.09 -0.55
CA ALA A 67 6.15 16.63 0.74
C ALA A 67 6.38 15.63 1.89
N ARG A 68 6.50 16.16 3.12
CA ARG A 68 6.62 15.35 4.34
C ARG A 68 5.27 15.31 5.06
N LEU A 69 4.62 14.16 5.02
CA LEU A 69 3.28 13.89 5.54
C LEU A 69 3.28 12.67 6.48
N ASP A 70 4.45 12.29 7.02
CA ASP A 70 4.55 11.15 7.94
C ASP A 70 3.71 11.34 9.20
N GLY A 71 2.95 10.30 9.54
CA GLY A 71 2.05 10.25 10.71
C GLY A 71 0.92 11.28 10.73
N CYS A 72 0.62 11.96 9.61
CA CYS A 72 -0.47 12.93 9.53
C CYS A 72 -1.86 12.27 9.51
N ASP A 73 -2.89 13.08 9.78
CA ASP A 73 -4.29 12.70 9.68
C ASP A 73 -4.90 13.28 8.41
N LEU A 74 -5.25 12.43 7.45
CA LEU A 74 -5.91 12.78 6.19
C LEU A 74 -7.27 12.08 6.08
N ARG A 75 -7.87 11.68 7.21
CA ARG A 75 -9.17 10.99 7.20
C ARG A 75 -10.23 11.81 6.49
N GLY A 76 -10.86 11.22 5.47
CA GLY A 76 -11.86 11.89 4.66
C GLY A 76 -11.37 13.14 3.90
N ALA A 77 -10.05 13.35 3.78
CA ALA A 77 -9.50 14.45 2.99
C ALA A 77 -9.74 14.22 1.50
N ASP A 78 -9.90 15.30 0.75
CA ASP A 78 -10.00 15.29 -0.70
C ASP A 78 -8.63 15.62 -1.31
N LEU A 79 -7.98 14.62 -1.86
CA LEU A 79 -6.70 14.68 -2.58
C LEU A 79 -6.89 14.39 -4.07
N ASP A 80 -8.10 14.56 -4.60
CA ASP A 80 -8.39 14.25 -6.00
C ASP A 80 -7.48 15.08 -6.92
N HIS A 81 -6.89 14.42 -7.90
CA HIS A 81 -5.91 14.98 -8.84
C HIS A 81 -4.66 15.61 -8.20
N ALA A 82 -4.40 15.40 -6.90
CA ALA A 82 -3.18 15.90 -6.28
C ALA A 82 -1.94 15.21 -6.87
N ASP A 83 -0.82 15.92 -6.95
CA ASP A 83 0.48 15.32 -7.27
C ASP A 83 1.30 15.17 -5.99
N ALA A 84 1.34 13.96 -5.44
CA ALA A 84 2.11 13.61 -4.26
C ALA A 84 3.26 12.63 -4.62
N SER A 85 3.79 12.74 -5.84
CA SER A 85 4.89 11.89 -6.30
C SER A 85 6.13 12.06 -5.40
N GLY A 86 6.67 10.95 -4.90
CA GLY A 86 7.81 10.93 -3.99
C GLY A 86 7.54 11.51 -2.60
N ALA A 87 6.28 11.79 -2.24
CA ALA A 87 5.93 12.25 -0.89
C ALA A 87 6.07 11.12 0.15
N ASN A 88 6.26 11.51 1.41
CA ASN A 88 6.33 10.57 2.53
C ASN A 88 5.03 10.59 3.33
N PHE A 89 4.25 9.51 3.25
CA PHE A 89 3.02 9.25 4.01
C PHE A 89 3.19 8.09 5.00
N ASP A 90 4.42 7.74 5.39
CA ASP A 90 4.66 6.63 6.33
C ASP A 90 3.83 6.82 7.62
N GLY A 91 3.02 5.81 7.97
CA GLY A 91 2.12 5.84 9.13
C GLY A 91 0.99 6.87 9.08
N ALA A 92 0.73 7.50 7.93
CA ALA A 92 -0.38 8.44 7.78
C ALA A 92 -1.74 7.74 7.80
N CYS A 93 -2.78 8.43 8.29
CA CYS A 93 -4.15 7.92 8.28
C CYS A 93 -4.95 8.55 7.14
N LEU A 94 -5.17 7.82 6.06
CA LEU A 94 -5.92 8.20 4.86
C LEU A 94 -7.29 7.48 4.79
N GLU A 95 -7.81 7.01 5.92
CA GLU A 95 -9.10 6.32 5.96
C GLU A 95 -10.20 7.19 5.32
N ARG A 96 -10.93 6.64 4.36
CA ARG A 96 -11.99 7.33 3.58
C ARG A 96 -11.52 8.55 2.80
N ALA A 97 -10.23 8.76 2.62
CA ALA A 97 -9.72 9.85 1.77
C ALA A 97 -10.07 9.59 0.30
N SER A 98 -10.32 10.67 -0.45
CA SER A 98 -10.45 10.59 -1.91
C SER A 98 -9.11 10.91 -2.55
N LEU A 99 -8.58 9.98 -3.34
CA LEU A 99 -7.32 10.07 -4.09
C LEU A 99 -7.59 9.81 -5.57
N TRP A 100 -8.78 10.18 -6.05
CA TRP A 100 -9.21 9.89 -7.41
C TRP A 100 -8.28 10.59 -8.41
N ASN A 101 -7.70 9.80 -9.32
CA ASN A 101 -6.74 10.30 -10.32
C ASN A 101 -5.54 11.06 -9.71
N ALA A 102 -5.16 10.75 -8.46
CA ALA A 102 -3.99 11.32 -7.80
C ALA A 102 -2.69 10.66 -8.30
N ARG A 103 -1.58 11.40 -8.28
CA ARG A 103 -0.25 10.89 -8.63
C ARG A 103 0.53 10.58 -7.35
N LEU A 104 0.81 9.30 -7.11
CA LEU A 104 1.52 8.78 -5.95
C LEU A 104 2.80 8.03 -6.36
N GLY A 105 3.33 8.31 -7.56
CA GLY A 105 4.50 7.64 -8.10
C GLY A 105 5.71 7.80 -7.16
N ALA A 106 6.37 6.69 -6.82
CA ALA A 106 7.46 6.62 -5.84
C ALA A 106 7.13 7.18 -4.43
N ALA A 107 5.86 7.37 -4.08
CA ALA A 107 5.48 7.79 -2.73
C ALA A 107 5.74 6.67 -1.72
N ARG A 108 6.04 7.04 -0.48
CA ARG A 108 6.16 6.10 0.64
C ARG A 108 4.85 6.10 1.41
N LEU A 109 4.21 4.94 1.52
CA LEU A 109 2.94 4.70 2.20
C LEU A 109 3.11 3.53 3.19
N CYS A 110 4.31 3.35 3.73
CA CYS A 110 4.60 2.23 4.62
C CYS A 110 3.78 2.38 5.91
N GLN A 111 3.08 1.32 6.33
CA GLN A 111 2.17 1.34 7.48
C GLN A 111 1.05 2.39 7.41
N ALA A 112 0.75 2.92 6.22
CA ALA A 112 -0.35 3.86 6.05
C ALA A 112 -1.71 3.16 6.16
N ASP A 113 -2.69 3.85 6.72
CA ASP A 113 -4.07 3.37 6.79
C ASP A 113 -4.87 3.96 5.62
N LEU A 114 -5.12 3.14 4.60
CA LEU A 114 -5.88 3.48 3.39
C LEU A 114 -7.30 2.89 3.41
N ARG A 115 -7.80 2.42 4.56
CA ARG A 115 -9.10 1.75 4.61
C ARG A 115 -10.20 2.61 4.02
N ASN A 116 -11.05 2.04 3.18
CA ASN A 116 -12.15 2.76 2.51
C ASN A 116 -11.70 3.98 1.65
N ALA A 117 -10.40 4.15 1.36
CA ALA A 117 -9.94 5.24 0.52
C ALA A 117 -10.30 4.98 -0.95
N ASN A 118 -10.57 6.06 -1.71
CA ASN A 118 -10.81 5.98 -3.14
C ASN A 118 -9.52 6.21 -3.91
N LEU A 119 -8.90 5.14 -4.39
CA LEU A 119 -7.69 5.18 -5.21
C LEU A 119 -7.99 5.06 -6.70
N ASP A 120 -9.25 5.12 -7.14
CA ASP A 120 -9.57 4.91 -8.53
C ASP A 120 -8.82 5.88 -9.47
N HIS A 121 -8.28 5.35 -10.56
CA HIS A 121 -7.34 6.02 -11.47
C HIS A 121 -6.04 6.58 -10.87
N ALA A 122 -5.71 6.32 -9.61
CA ALA A 122 -4.46 6.80 -9.01
C ALA A 122 -3.21 6.10 -9.59
N ASP A 123 -2.14 6.86 -9.82
CA ASP A 123 -0.84 6.34 -10.25
C ASP A 123 0.03 5.98 -9.03
N LEU A 124 0.12 4.68 -8.73
CA LEU A 124 0.95 4.13 -7.64
C LEU A 124 2.29 3.57 -8.15
N SER A 125 2.76 3.98 -9.33
CA SER A 125 3.98 3.41 -9.93
C SER A 125 5.21 3.60 -9.04
N GLY A 126 5.78 2.49 -8.57
CA GLY A 126 6.94 2.49 -7.68
C GLY A 126 6.66 2.98 -6.25
N ALA A 127 5.39 3.15 -5.86
CA ALA A 127 5.04 3.47 -4.48
C ALA A 127 5.35 2.29 -3.54
N ASP A 128 5.79 2.60 -2.32
CA ASP A 128 6.01 1.62 -1.25
C ASP A 128 4.77 1.52 -0.37
N LEU A 129 4.03 0.42 -0.50
CA LEU A 129 2.81 0.12 0.27
C LEU A 129 3.06 -0.98 1.33
N SER A 130 4.31 -1.19 1.72
CA SER A 130 4.65 -2.22 2.71
C SER A 130 3.87 -2.01 4.02
N ASP A 131 3.20 -3.06 4.50
CA ASP A 131 2.38 -3.04 5.72
C ASP A 131 1.24 -2.00 5.73
N ALA A 132 0.85 -1.44 4.58
CA ALA A 132 -0.30 -0.56 4.47
C ALA A 132 -1.63 -1.33 4.61
N ASP A 133 -2.62 -0.74 5.27
CA ASP A 133 -3.97 -1.30 5.35
C ASP A 133 -4.85 -0.73 4.24
N CYS A 134 -5.07 -1.52 3.20
CA CYS A 134 -5.92 -1.17 2.07
C CYS A 134 -7.27 -1.90 2.10
N THR A 135 -7.76 -2.28 3.27
CA THR A 135 -9.06 -2.97 3.39
C THR A 135 -10.17 -2.08 2.84
N GLU A 136 -11.02 -2.62 1.96
CA GLU A 136 -12.14 -1.88 1.33
C GLU A 136 -11.72 -0.64 0.51
N THR A 137 -10.46 -0.52 0.09
CA THR A 137 -10.07 0.54 -0.86
C THR A 137 -10.81 0.38 -2.19
N ILE A 138 -11.30 1.50 -2.73
CA ILE A 138 -11.93 1.53 -4.05
C ILE A 138 -10.82 1.67 -5.09
N CYS A 139 -10.66 0.64 -5.92
CA CYS A 139 -9.74 0.62 -7.06
C CYS A 139 -10.56 0.20 -8.27
N GLY A 140 -10.69 1.04 -9.30
CA GLY A 140 -11.48 0.69 -10.48
C GLY A 140 -10.90 -0.50 -11.25
N GLU A 141 -11.75 -1.13 -12.06
CA GLU A 141 -11.51 -2.40 -12.78
C GLU A 141 -10.30 -2.41 -13.73
N ARG A 142 -9.62 -1.27 -13.93
CA ARG A 142 -8.52 -1.10 -14.90
C ARG A 142 -7.31 -0.30 -14.43
N GLY A 143 -7.27 0.20 -13.19
CA GLY A 143 -6.39 1.35 -12.89
C GLY A 143 -5.30 1.17 -11.84
N CYS A 144 -5.56 0.47 -10.74
CA CYS A 144 -4.59 0.43 -9.65
C CYS A 144 -3.84 -0.89 -9.68
N THR A 145 -2.59 -0.86 -10.15
CA THR A 145 -1.63 -1.93 -9.83
C THR A 145 -1.25 -1.79 -8.37
N VAL A 146 -2.18 -2.02 -7.44
CA VAL A 146 -1.83 -2.11 -6.01
C VAL A 146 -1.08 -3.43 -5.87
N PRO A 147 0.25 -3.41 -5.69
CA PRO A 147 0.97 -4.64 -5.40
C PRO A 147 0.48 -5.07 -4.02
N THR A 148 -0.10 -6.26 -3.93
CA THR A 148 -0.52 -6.89 -2.67
C THR A 148 -1.64 -6.21 -1.89
N CYS A 149 -2.83 -6.17 -2.47
CA CYS A 149 -4.07 -6.25 -1.68
C CYS A 149 -4.88 -7.45 -2.18
N GLY A 150 -4.29 -8.63 -2.03
CA GLY A 150 -5.07 -9.86 -2.15
C GLY A 150 -6.06 -9.92 -0.97
N PRO A 151 -7.28 -10.44 -1.17
CA PRO A 151 -8.18 -10.68 -0.05
C PRO A 151 -7.41 -11.51 0.99
N GLN A 152 -7.45 -11.11 2.26
CA GLN A 152 -7.05 -12.01 3.33
C GLN A 152 -7.78 -13.34 3.08
N PRO A 153 -7.10 -14.50 3.12
CA PRO A 153 -7.79 -15.78 2.99
C PRO A 153 -8.84 -15.80 4.09
N ALA A 154 -10.10 -15.77 3.67
CA ALA A 154 -11.21 -15.76 4.59
C ALA A 154 -11.07 -16.98 5.51
N LEU A 155 -11.04 -16.73 6.83
CA LEU A 155 -10.79 -17.73 7.86
C LEU A 155 -11.84 -18.87 7.90
N TRP A 156 -12.84 -18.88 7.01
CA TRP A 156 -13.76 -20.01 6.83
C TRP A 156 -13.16 -21.19 6.06
N ALA A 157 -11.96 -21.05 5.48
CA ALA A 157 -11.24 -22.15 4.82
C ALA A 157 -10.39 -23.03 5.77
N ILE A 158 -10.47 -22.82 7.09
CA ILE A 158 -9.80 -23.68 8.09
C ILE A 158 -10.83 -24.62 8.72
N SER A 159 -11.44 -25.47 7.89
CA SER A 159 -12.07 -26.71 8.35
C SER A 159 -11.47 -27.88 7.57
N SER A 160 -10.16 -28.07 7.76
CA SER A 160 -9.47 -29.30 7.41
C SER A 160 -8.22 -29.39 8.30
N PRO A 161 -8.07 -30.43 9.13
CA PRO A 161 -6.98 -30.52 10.07
C PRO A 161 -5.77 -31.15 9.38
N THR A 162 -4.82 -30.35 8.93
CA THR A 162 -3.45 -30.82 8.75
C THR A 162 -2.46 -29.79 9.28
N PRO A 163 -1.42 -30.22 10.02
CA PRO A 163 -0.34 -29.32 10.46
C PRO A 163 0.53 -28.99 9.23
N TRP A 164 1.65 -28.28 9.41
CA TRP A 164 2.55 -27.75 8.37
C TRP A 164 2.21 -26.32 7.92
N VAL A 165 2.39 -25.40 8.87
CA VAL A 165 2.68 -23.99 8.58
C VAL A 165 4.07 -23.91 7.95
N ILE A 166 4.17 -23.50 6.68
CA ILE A 166 5.41 -22.94 6.12
C ILE A 166 5.10 -21.48 5.77
N ARG A 167 5.58 -20.56 6.62
CA ARG A 167 5.70 -19.14 6.26
C ARG A 167 6.85 -19.00 5.26
N THR A 168 6.54 -18.83 3.99
CA THR A 168 7.49 -18.29 3.00
C THR A 168 7.21 -16.81 2.82
N HIS A 169 8.00 -15.95 3.46
CA HIS A 169 8.13 -14.56 3.04
C HIS A 169 8.89 -14.54 1.72
N ALA A 170 8.19 -14.39 0.61
CA ALA A 170 8.79 -14.15 -0.70
C ALA A 170 8.84 -12.65 -0.95
N CYS A 171 9.97 -12.01 -0.62
CA CYS A 171 10.27 -10.63 -1.00
C CYS A 171 10.72 -10.62 -2.47
N ARG A 172 10.05 -9.83 -3.31
CA ARG A 172 10.38 -9.67 -4.73
C ARG A 172 10.89 -8.26 -4.98
N THR A 173 12.22 -8.10 -5.06
CA THR A 173 12.83 -6.91 -5.65
C THR A 173 12.74 -6.99 -7.17
N GLY A 174 12.25 -5.93 -7.81
CA GLY A 174 11.91 -5.90 -9.23
C GLY A 174 13.09 -6.02 -10.20
N GLY A 175 12.75 -6.29 -11.48
CA GLY A 175 13.67 -6.16 -12.60
C GLY A 175 13.52 -7.23 -13.67
N ARG A 176 12.80 -6.89 -14.76
CA ARG A 176 12.91 -7.38 -16.14
C ARG A 176 13.00 -8.91 -16.39
N SER A 177 11.91 -9.44 -16.94
CA SER A 177 11.89 -10.54 -17.94
C SER A 177 12.87 -11.71 -17.73
N GLU A 178 12.62 -12.57 -16.74
CA GLU A 178 13.18 -13.93 -16.74
C GLU A 178 12.14 -14.96 -16.25
N ALA A 179 12.11 -16.06 -16.98
CA ALA A 179 11.17 -17.17 -16.81
C ALA A 179 11.28 -17.82 -15.44
N TRP A 180 10.14 -18.15 -14.85
CA TRP A 180 10.05 -18.95 -13.63
C TRP A 180 10.63 -20.34 -13.88
N ARG A 181 11.86 -20.60 -13.41
CA ARG A 181 12.31 -21.97 -13.13
C ARG A 181 12.18 -22.22 -11.64
N VAL A 182 11.19 -23.04 -11.27
CA VAL A 182 11.14 -23.66 -9.95
C VAL A 182 12.31 -24.66 -9.88
N ARG A 183 13.34 -24.33 -9.10
CA ARG A 183 14.33 -25.31 -8.66
C ARG A 183 13.80 -25.92 -7.36
N THR A 184 13.23 -27.12 -7.45
CA THR A 184 13.02 -27.98 -6.29
C THR A 184 14.39 -28.31 -5.70
N ILE A 185 14.63 -27.90 -4.46
CA ILE A 185 15.77 -28.41 -3.68
C ILE A 185 15.41 -29.85 -3.31
N SER A 186 16.03 -30.79 -4.03
CA SER A 186 16.03 -32.21 -3.72
C SER A 186 16.83 -32.44 -2.44
N SER A 187 16.16 -32.72 -1.32
CA SER A 187 16.76 -33.45 -0.20
C SER A 187 16.51 -34.94 -0.41
N ARG A 188 17.62 -35.67 -0.51
CA ARG A 188 17.77 -37.10 -0.79
C ARG A 188 16.87 -38.02 0.04
N ASN A 189 16.51 -39.13 -0.62
CA ASN A 189 16.17 -40.46 -0.10
C ASN A 189 14.97 -40.60 0.84
N VAL A 190 13.81 -40.95 0.27
CA VAL A 190 13.12 -42.24 0.56
C VAL A 190 12.39 -42.68 -0.72
N GLU A 191 12.66 -43.89 -1.19
CA GLU A 191 12.05 -44.54 -2.37
C GLU A 191 10.52 -44.73 -2.23
N PRO A 192 9.75 -44.82 -3.34
CA PRO A 192 8.31 -44.91 -3.30
C PRO A 192 7.82 -46.36 -3.23
N VAL A 193 6.81 -46.62 -2.39
CA VAL A 193 5.98 -47.83 -2.47
C VAL A 193 4.54 -47.37 -2.69
N GLY A 194 3.95 -47.68 -3.85
CA GLY A 194 2.51 -47.48 -4.06
C GLY A 194 2.15 -46.89 -5.42
N SER A 195 2.10 -47.75 -6.43
CA SER A 195 1.57 -47.49 -7.76
C SER A 195 0.07 -47.15 -7.69
N PHE A 196 -0.32 -45.93 -8.07
CA PHE A 196 -1.73 -45.62 -8.36
C PHE A 196 -1.89 -45.17 -9.82
N PHE A 197 -2.59 -46.05 -10.54
CA PHE A 197 -2.99 -45.98 -11.93
C PHE A 197 -4.02 -44.86 -12.15
N TRP A 198 -3.77 -43.94 -13.09
CA TRP A 198 -4.83 -43.21 -13.79
C TRP A 198 -4.69 -43.46 -15.29
N ARG A 199 -5.66 -44.18 -15.87
CA ARG A 199 -5.80 -44.37 -17.32
C ARG A 199 -6.14 -43.03 -17.98
N ARG A 200 -5.33 -42.60 -18.95
CA ARG A 200 -5.75 -41.67 -20.01
C ARG A 200 -6.52 -42.47 -21.06
N THR A 201 -7.79 -42.15 -21.29
CA THR A 201 -8.51 -42.53 -22.51
C THR A 201 -8.88 -41.26 -23.27
N GLY A 202 -8.41 -41.16 -24.51
CA GLY A 202 -8.67 -40.03 -25.40
C GLY A 202 -7.75 -40.04 -26.61
N THR A 203 -7.80 -41.14 -27.36
CA THR A 203 -7.11 -41.32 -28.65
C THR A 203 -7.80 -40.46 -29.70
N VAL A 204 -7.03 -39.62 -30.38
CA VAL A 204 -7.45 -38.89 -31.59
C VAL A 204 -7.24 -39.82 -32.80
N PRO A 205 -8.22 -40.05 -33.69
CA PRO A 205 -7.95 -40.71 -34.96
C PRO A 205 -7.64 -39.69 -36.06
N SER A 206 -6.49 -39.89 -36.70
CA SER A 206 -6.06 -39.25 -37.93
C SER A 206 -6.50 -40.04 -39.17
N ARG A 207 -7.00 -39.32 -40.18
CA ARG A 207 -6.91 -39.56 -41.65
C ARG A 207 -7.23 -40.94 -42.25
N ALA A 208 -8.14 -40.95 -43.22
CA ALA A 208 -7.98 -41.69 -44.47
C ALA A 208 -8.80 -41.04 -45.60
N ASP A 209 -8.18 -40.96 -46.76
CA ASP A 209 -8.69 -40.46 -48.04
C ASP A 209 -9.78 -41.37 -48.66
N GLY A 210 -10.52 -40.87 -49.65
CA GLY A 210 -11.43 -41.70 -50.44
C GLY A 210 -12.28 -40.94 -51.47
N THR A 211 -11.81 -40.95 -52.71
CA THR A 211 -12.40 -40.38 -53.93
C THR A 211 -13.54 -41.26 -54.50
N ALA A 212 -14.45 -40.62 -55.28
CA ALA A 212 -15.34 -41.18 -56.32
C ALA A 212 -16.48 -42.14 -55.90
N LEU A 213 -17.74 -41.75 -56.15
CA LEU A 213 -18.47 -41.91 -57.41
C LEU A 213 -19.72 -41.02 -57.40
#